data_AF-A0A377DXZ3-F1
#
_entry.id   AF-A0A377DXZ3-F1
#
_cell.length_a   1.000
_cell.length_b   1.000
_cell.length_c   1.000
_cell.angle_alpha   90.00
_cell.angle_beta   90.00
_cell.angle_gamma   90.00
#
_symmetry.space_group_name_H-M   'P 1'
#
loop_
_entity.id
_entity.type
_entity.pdbx_description
1 polymer ?
#
loop_
_entity_poly.entity_id
_entity_poly.type
_entity_poly.pdbx_seq_one_letter_code
_entity_poly.pdbx_strand_id
1 'polypeptide(L)'
;MKWCKRGYVLAAILALASATIQAADVTITVNGKVVAKPCTVSTTNATVDLGDLYSFSLMSAGAASAWHDVALELTNCPVGTSRVTASFSGAADSTGYYKKPGDRAKHPVRATG
;
A
#
# COMPACT_ATOMS: atom_id res chain seq x y z
N MET A 1 8.42 -65.89 52.22
CA MET A 1 8.59 -64.42 52.18
C MET A 1 9.63 -63.97 51.12
N LYS A 2 9.48 -64.34 49.83
CA LYS A 2 10.47 -64.00 48.78
C LYS A 2 9.89 -63.30 47.54
N TRP A 3 8.57 -63.08 47.47
CA TRP A 3 7.90 -62.58 46.26
C TRP A 3 7.63 -61.07 46.23
N CYS A 4 7.62 -60.36 47.37
CA CYS A 4 7.42 -58.90 47.36
C CYS A 4 8.64 -58.11 46.85
N LYS A 5 9.85 -58.70 46.87
CA LYS A 5 11.11 -58.02 46.50
C LYS A 5 11.29 -57.87 44.98
N ARG A 6 10.79 -58.84 44.19
CA ARG A 6 10.97 -58.90 42.72
C ARG A 6 10.08 -57.90 41.96
N GLY A 7 8.85 -57.69 42.44
CA GLY A 7 7.95 -56.68 41.87
C GLY A 7 8.45 -55.25 42.07
N TYR A 8 9.08 -54.98 43.22
CA TYR A 8 9.64 -53.67 43.55
C TYR A 8 10.83 -53.29 42.65
N VAL A 9 11.67 -54.27 42.27
CA VAL A 9 12.80 -54.05 41.36
C VAL A 9 12.31 -53.75 39.94
N LEU A 10 11.28 -54.45 39.47
CA LEU A 10 10.69 -54.19 38.15
C LEU A 10 9.95 -52.85 38.09
N ALA A 11 9.26 -52.47 39.16
CA ALA A 11 8.61 -51.15 39.27
C ALA A 11 9.63 -50.00 39.33
N ALA A 12 10.78 -50.19 40.00
CA ALA A 12 11.84 -49.19 40.06
C ALA A 12 12.51 -48.96 38.69
N ILE A 13 12.71 -50.01 37.89
CA ILE A 13 13.30 -49.91 36.55
C ILE A 13 12.32 -49.23 35.58
N LEU A 14 11.01 -49.49 35.71
CA LEU A 14 9.99 -48.85 34.85
C LEU A 14 9.79 -47.36 35.17
N ALA A 15 9.96 -46.96 36.44
CA ALA A 15 9.89 -45.56 36.86
C ALA A 15 11.10 -44.72 36.38
N LEU A 16 12.25 -45.35 36.17
CA LEU A 16 13.46 -44.70 35.65
C LEU A 16 13.41 -44.48 34.12
N ALA A 17 12.60 -45.27 33.39
CA ALA A 17 12.46 -45.16 31.94
C ALA A 17 11.53 -44.02 31.48
N SER A 18 10.70 -43.47 32.39
CA SER A 18 9.71 -42.43 32.08
C SER A 18 10.24 -40.99 32.09
N ALA A 19 11.54 -40.77 32.33
CA ALA A 19 12.09 -39.47 32.66
C ALA A 19 12.96 -38.83 31.57
N THR A 20 12.62 -38.90 30.28
CA THR A 20 13.27 -38.03 29.28
C THR A 20 12.34 -37.72 28.10
N ILE A 21 11.33 -36.88 28.33
CA ILE A 21 10.75 -36.10 27.22
C ILE A 21 11.20 -34.66 27.45
N GLN A 22 12.43 -34.36 27.03
CA GLN A 22 12.86 -32.98 26.86
C GLN A 22 12.13 -32.46 25.62
N ALA A 23 11.01 -31.76 25.83
CA ALA A 23 10.43 -30.92 24.81
C ALA A 23 11.42 -29.78 24.54
N ALA A 24 12.20 -29.90 23.46
CA ALA A 24 12.97 -28.79 22.95
C ALA A 24 11.96 -27.77 22.41
N ASP A 25 11.84 -26.63 23.10
CA ASP A 25 11.04 -25.51 22.66
C ASP A 25 11.66 -24.97 21.36
N VAL A 26 11.08 -25.33 20.21
CA VAL A 26 11.56 -24.86 18.91
C VAL A 26 10.91 -23.51 18.65
N THR A 27 11.63 -22.44 18.98
CA THR A 27 11.20 -21.07 18.71
C THR A 27 11.37 -20.77 17.22
N ILE A 28 10.31 -20.94 16.43
CA ILE A 28 10.30 -20.58 15.01
C ILE A 28 10.10 -19.06 14.90
N THR A 29 11.20 -18.32 14.87
CA THR A 29 11.17 -16.87 14.65
C THR A 29 11.10 -16.55 13.17
N VAL A 30 9.88 -16.35 12.64
CA VAL A 30 9.69 -15.88 11.26
C VAL A 30 9.85 -14.36 11.22
N ASN A 31 11.08 -13.88 11.02
CA ASN A 31 11.32 -12.47 10.73
C ASN A 31 11.07 -12.20 9.24
N GLY A 32 9.87 -11.72 8.91
CA GLY A 32 9.50 -11.30 7.56
C GLY A 32 9.27 -9.79 7.49
N LYS A 33 10.04 -9.07 6.67
CA LYS A 33 9.75 -7.68 6.29
C LYS A 33 8.91 -7.67 5.03
N VAL A 34 7.63 -7.32 5.14
CA VAL A 34 6.78 -7.08 3.96
C VAL A 34 7.15 -5.71 3.40
N VAL A 35 7.94 -5.69 2.33
CA VAL A 35 8.15 -4.49 1.53
C VAL A 35 7.02 -4.41 0.50
N ALA A 36 6.28 -3.30 0.49
CA ALA A 36 5.29 -3.04 -0.55
C ALA A 36 6.01 -2.94 -1.89
N LYS A 37 5.70 -3.86 -2.81
CA LYS A 37 6.20 -3.80 -4.19
C LYS A 37 5.34 -2.81 -4.99
N PRO A 38 5.93 -2.03 -5.91
CA PRO A 38 5.18 -1.04 -6.67
C PRO A 38 4.14 -1.74 -7.56
N CYS A 39 2.94 -1.14 -7.66
CA CYS A 39 1.97 -1.54 -8.67
C CYS A 39 2.44 -1.10 -10.07
N THR A 40 1.94 -1.75 -11.12
CA THR A 40 2.14 -1.30 -12.50
C THR A 40 1.18 -0.16 -12.79
N VAL A 41 1.70 0.99 -13.21
CA VAL A 41 0.85 2.11 -13.67
C VAL A 41 0.34 1.77 -15.07
N SER A 42 -0.97 1.62 -15.21
CA SER A 42 -1.61 1.31 -16.50
C SER A 42 -1.87 2.56 -17.33
N THR A 43 -2.18 3.69 -16.67
CA THR A 43 -2.36 4.99 -17.31
C THR A 43 -1.06 5.79 -17.29
N THR A 44 -0.19 5.59 -18.29
CA THR A 44 1.09 6.32 -18.39
C THR A 44 0.91 7.77 -18.86
N ASN A 45 -0.07 8.01 -19.73
CA ASN A 45 -0.42 9.35 -20.20
C ASN A 45 -1.94 9.47 -20.16
N ALA A 46 -2.43 10.47 -19.43
CA ALA A 46 -3.83 10.85 -19.45
C ALA A 46 -3.95 12.22 -20.13
N THR A 47 -4.66 12.26 -21.25
CA THR A 47 -4.95 13.49 -21.96
C THR A 47 -6.35 13.94 -21.60
N VAL A 48 -6.47 15.11 -20.98
CA VAL A 48 -7.76 15.73 -20.67
C VAL A 48 -8.02 16.82 -21.69
N ASP A 49 -9.07 16.64 -22.49
CA ASP A 49 -9.56 17.68 -23.38
C ASP A 49 -10.61 18.53 -22.65
N LEU A 50 -10.30 19.81 -22.46
CA LEU A 50 -11.18 20.80 -21.84
C LEU A 50 -12.21 21.35 -22.84
N GLY A 51 -12.06 21.03 -24.13
CA GLY A 51 -12.88 21.56 -25.21
C GLY A 51 -12.71 23.06 -25.42
N ASP A 52 -13.68 23.64 -26.12
CA ASP A 52 -13.71 25.07 -26.42
C ASP A 52 -14.25 25.88 -25.22
N LEU A 53 -13.35 26.63 -24.59
CA LEU A 53 -13.68 27.55 -23.51
C LEU A 53 -13.77 28.98 -24.04
N TYR A 54 -14.94 29.60 -23.86
CA TYR A 54 -15.16 30.99 -24.25
C TYR A 54 -14.68 31.94 -23.15
N SER A 55 -13.83 32.89 -23.54
CA SER A 55 -13.26 33.90 -22.63
C SER A 55 -14.32 34.71 -21.90
N PHE A 56 -15.46 35.01 -22.56
CA PHE A 56 -16.58 35.74 -21.98
C PHE A 56 -17.13 35.07 -20.71
N SER A 57 -17.25 33.74 -20.70
CA SER A 57 -17.74 32.98 -19.55
C SER A 57 -16.72 32.87 -18.41
N LEU A 58 -15.45 33.21 -18.67
CA LEU A 58 -14.35 33.13 -17.70
C LEU A 58 -13.82 34.50 -17.27
N MET A 59 -14.50 35.60 -17.64
CA MET A 59 -14.03 36.97 -17.35
C MET A 59 -14.07 37.32 -15.86
N SER A 60 -15.01 36.75 -15.11
CA SER A 60 -15.19 37.05 -13.69
C SER A 60 -14.21 36.26 -12.84
N ALA A 61 -13.71 36.88 -11.76
CA ALA A 61 -12.87 36.18 -10.79
C ALA A 61 -13.64 34.99 -10.19
N GLY A 62 -13.02 33.81 -10.21
CA GLY A 62 -13.64 32.56 -9.74
C GLY A 62 -14.49 31.83 -10.78
N ALA A 63 -14.67 32.37 -11.99
CA ALA A 63 -15.27 31.63 -13.08
C ALA A 63 -14.38 30.43 -13.49
N ALA A 64 -14.99 29.26 -13.64
CA ALA A 64 -14.31 28.01 -13.94
C ALA A 64 -15.11 27.22 -14.99
N SER A 65 -14.41 26.34 -15.71
CA SER A 65 -15.05 25.36 -16.60
C SER A 65 -15.75 24.26 -15.80
N ALA A 66 -16.46 23.38 -16.52
CA ALA A 66 -16.83 22.09 -15.96
C ALA A 66 -15.59 21.31 -15.52
N TRP A 67 -15.78 20.43 -14.54
CA TRP A 67 -14.77 19.46 -14.14
C TRP A 67 -14.69 18.34 -15.17
N HIS A 68 -13.47 17.84 -15.38
CA HIS A 68 -13.22 16.69 -16.23
C HIS A 68 -12.57 15.61 -15.37
N ASP A 69 -13.23 14.45 -15.32
CA ASP A 69 -12.72 13.31 -14.57
C ASP A 69 -11.60 12.62 -15.33
N VAL A 70 -10.55 12.22 -14.59
CA VAL A 70 -9.44 11.46 -15.14
C VAL A 70 -9.15 10.27 -14.23
N ALA A 71 -9.08 9.07 -14.80
CA ALA A 71 -8.82 7.84 -14.05
C ALA A 71 -7.35 7.44 -14.20
N LEU A 72 -6.65 7.35 -13.06
CA LEU A 72 -5.32 6.77 -12.97
C LEU A 72 -5.47 5.31 -12.55
N GLU A 73 -5.40 4.41 -13.51
CA GLU A 73 -5.54 2.98 -13.28
C GLU A 73 -4.19 2.35 -12.91
N LEU A 74 -4.17 1.61 -11.80
CA LEU A 74 -3.02 0.82 -11.37
C LEU A 74 -3.41 -0.66 -11.42
N THR A 75 -2.57 -1.47 -12.06
CA THR A 75 -2.78 -2.91 -12.20
C THR A 75 -1.62 -3.67 -11.55
N ASN A 76 -1.84 -4.98 -11.34
CA ASN A 76 -0.82 -5.88 -10.78
C ASN A 76 -0.27 -5.44 -9.40
N CYS A 77 -1.13 -4.91 -8.52
CA CYS A 77 -0.74 -4.60 -7.15
C CYS A 77 -0.51 -5.89 -6.34
N PRO A 78 0.71 -6.13 -5.83
CA PRO A 78 1.04 -7.34 -5.10
C PRO A 78 0.43 -7.37 -3.69
N VAL A 79 0.24 -8.58 -3.15
CA VAL A 79 -0.21 -8.78 -1.78
C VAL A 79 0.80 -8.16 -0.80
N GLY A 80 0.39 -7.08 -0.13
CA GLY A 80 1.26 -6.24 0.72
C GLY A 80 1.16 -4.74 0.42
N THR A 81 0.64 -4.35 -0.75
CA THR A 81 0.37 -2.94 -1.09
C THR A 81 -1.07 -2.58 -0.76
N SER A 82 -1.31 -2.08 0.47
CA SER A 82 -2.66 -1.73 0.95
C SER A 82 -3.03 -0.26 0.73
N ARG A 83 -2.06 0.59 0.39
CA ARG A 83 -2.26 2.02 0.11
C ARG A 83 -1.42 2.43 -1.08
N VAL A 84 -2.02 3.22 -1.94
CA VAL A 84 -1.35 3.90 -3.06
C VAL A 84 -1.50 5.40 -2.80
N THR A 85 -0.40 6.13 -2.86
CA THR A 85 -0.40 7.59 -2.75
C THR A 85 -0.02 8.16 -4.11
N ALA A 86 -0.93 8.92 -4.72
CA ALA A 86 -0.62 9.70 -5.91
C ALA A 86 -0.08 11.08 -5.50
N SER A 87 1.03 11.50 -6.10
CA SER A 87 1.62 12.83 -5.89
C SER A 87 1.58 13.61 -7.20
N PHE A 88 0.85 14.72 -7.20
CA PHE A 88 0.74 15.61 -8.36
C PHE A 88 1.80 16.71 -8.29
N SER A 89 2.64 16.84 -9.31
CA SER A 89 3.68 17.87 -9.41
C SER A 89 3.62 18.58 -10.76
N GLY A 90 3.99 19.86 -10.79
CA GLY A 90 3.94 20.68 -11.99
C GLY A 90 4.29 22.14 -11.70
N ALA A 91 4.49 22.93 -12.76
CA ALA A 91 4.75 24.35 -12.62
C ALA A 91 3.50 25.06 -12.09
N ALA A 92 3.61 25.71 -10.94
CA ALA A 92 2.53 26.51 -10.35
C ALA A 92 2.60 27.96 -10.85
N ASP A 93 1.44 28.61 -10.91
CA ASP A 93 1.31 30.06 -11.01
C ASP A 93 1.32 30.70 -9.61
N SER A 94 1.31 32.03 -9.55
CA SER A 94 1.27 32.87 -8.34
C SER A 94 0.10 32.56 -7.38
N THR A 95 -0.92 31.85 -7.84
CA THR A 95 -2.10 31.42 -7.06
C THR A 95 -1.98 30.01 -6.47
N GLY A 96 -0.92 29.26 -6.82
CA GLY A 96 -0.73 27.86 -6.41
C GLY A 96 -1.41 26.83 -7.32
N TYR A 97 -2.14 27.27 -8.35
CA TYR A 97 -2.70 26.39 -9.39
C TYR A 97 -1.67 26.12 -10.50
N TYR A 98 -1.87 25.07 -11.31
CA TYR A 98 -0.93 24.70 -12.38
C TYR A 98 -0.93 25.73 -13.52
N LYS A 99 0.25 26.22 -13.89
CA LYS A 99 0.45 27.16 -14.99
C LYS A 99 0.14 26.46 -16.31
N LYS A 100 -0.72 27.07 -17.13
CA LYS A 100 -0.96 26.60 -18.50
C LYS A 100 0.27 26.88 -19.37
N PRO A 101 0.71 25.94 -20.21
CA PRO A 101 1.78 26.19 -21.17
C PRO A 101 1.39 27.32 -22.14
N GLY A 102 2.25 28.34 -22.26
CA GLY A 102 2.05 29.54 -23.08
C GLY A 102 1.79 30.80 -22.25
N ASP A 103 2.60 31.84 -22.44
CA ASP A 103 2.66 33.04 -21.58
C ASP A 103 1.44 33.99 -21.63
N ARG A 104 0.38 33.63 -22.37
CA ARG A 104 -0.83 34.47 -22.53
C ARG A 104 -2.09 33.90 -21.87
N ALA A 105 -2.00 32.76 -21.19
CA ALA A 105 -3.14 32.16 -20.52
C ALA A 105 -3.27 32.69 -19.09
N LYS A 106 -4.30 33.53 -18.85
CA LYS A 106 -4.63 34.04 -17.50
C LYS A 106 -5.43 33.05 -16.64
N HIS A 107 -5.78 31.89 -17.18
CA HIS A 107 -6.60 30.88 -16.50
C HIS A 107 -5.72 29.69 -16.13
N PRO A 108 -5.43 29.48 -14.83
CA PRO A 108 -4.62 28.36 -14.38
C PRO A 108 -5.47 27.08 -14.30
N VAL A 109 -4.80 25.93 -14.26
CA VAL A 109 -5.43 24.59 -14.17
C VAL A 109 -5.45 24.13 -12.71
N ARG A 110 -6.60 23.62 -12.27
CA ARG A 110 -6.77 23.02 -10.94
C ARG A 110 -6.92 21.50 -11.09
N ALA A 111 -6.11 20.75 -10.34
CA ALA A 111 -6.25 19.30 -10.21
C ALA A 111 -6.53 18.94 -8.75
N THR A 112 -7.43 17.98 -8.54
CA THR A 112 -7.82 17.44 -7.24
C THR A 112 -7.90 15.93 -7.38
N GLY A 113 -7.39 15.18 -6.39
CA GLY A 113 -7.39 13.73 -6.36
C GLY A 113 -7.64 13.20 -4.95
#